data_AF-A0A1I6MVP0-F1
#
_entry.id   AF-A0A1I6MVP0-F1
#
_cell.length_a   1.000
_cell.length_b   1.000
_cell.length_c   1.000
_cell.angle_alpha   90.00
_cell.angle_beta   90.00
_cell.angle_gamma   90.00
#
_symmetry.space_group_name_H-M   'P 1'
#
loop_
_entity.id
_entity.type
_entity.pdbx_description
1 polymer ?
#
loop_
_entity_poly.entity_id
_entity_poly.type
_entity_poly.pdbx_seq_one_letter_code
_entity_poly.pdbx_strand_id
1 'polypeptide(L)'
;MEINKTRSRTIQTAVKRLAPACAFAALLSVGQAHAQQSTSLDSAVTTATNWAAQADRDQADAMWQASNPAMQKSVSKADWSKYVDGLKKQFGATQSRTWLQIGRVENPNGLPPGEYLNVAFAAKHATAPTLETVSLAKTPSGWSPVGYVVRAIPATPPPAAPAGAPAGAKPAK
;
A
#
# COMPACT_ATOMS: atom_id res chain seq x y z
N MET A 1 -10.73 -1.82 -73.00
CA MET A 1 -11.07 -2.73 -71.89
C MET A 1 -10.28 -3.99 -72.11
N GLU A 2 -9.08 -4.11 -71.55
CA GLU A 2 -8.45 -5.42 -71.42
C GLU A 2 -7.85 -5.54 -70.03
N ILE A 3 -8.46 -6.46 -69.30
CA ILE A 3 -8.17 -6.85 -67.94
C ILE A 3 -7.51 -8.22 -68.07
N ASN A 4 -6.64 -8.54 -67.10
CA ASN A 4 -6.31 -9.88 -66.62
C ASN A 4 -5.06 -10.52 -67.26
N LYS A 5 -3.98 -10.72 -66.49
CA LYS A 5 -3.83 -11.87 -65.57
C LYS A 5 -2.52 -11.82 -64.79
N THR A 6 -2.58 -12.44 -63.63
CA THR A 6 -1.66 -12.49 -62.50
C THR A 6 -0.35 -13.27 -62.74
N ARG A 7 0.76 -12.80 -62.16
CA ARG A 7 1.72 -13.51 -61.26
C ARG A 7 3.20 -13.30 -61.57
N SER A 8 3.93 -13.16 -60.46
CA SER A 8 5.34 -13.53 -60.24
C SER A 8 6.43 -12.67 -60.87
N ARG A 9 7.10 -11.90 -60.01
CA ARG A 9 8.57 -11.75 -60.08
C ARG A 9 9.17 -11.97 -58.70
N THR A 10 9.61 -13.21 -58.52
CA THR A 10 10.57 -13.64 -57.50
C THR A 10 11.84 -12.80 -57.63
N ILE A 11 12.25 -12.11 -56.57
CA ILE A 11 13.60 -11.52 -56.50
C ILE A 11 14.50 -12.51 -55.78
N GLN A 12 15.36 -13.07 -56.60
CA GLN A 12 16.52 -13.89 -56.32
C GLN A 12 17.58 -13.05 -55.60
N THR A 13 18.16 -13.53 -54.49
CA THR A 13 19.64 -13.69 -54.39
C THR A 13 20.07 -14.38 -53.08
N ALA A 14 20.70 -15.55 -53.28
CA ALA A 14 21.86 -16.08 -52.59
C ALA A 14 21.90 -16.06 -51.05
N VAL A 15 21.50 -17.21 -50.50
CA VAL A 15 21.90 -17.71 -49.20
C VAL A 15 23.42 -17.89 -49.18
N LYS A 16 24.15 -17.17 -48.33
CA LYS A 16 25.53 -17.50 -47.97
C LYS A 16 25.54 -17.99 -46.52
N ARG A 17 25.59 -19.32 -46.38
CA ARG A 17 25.74 -20.00 -45.09
C ARG A 17 27.21 -19.95 -44.67
N LEU A 18 27.48 -19.41 -43.48
CA LEU A 18 28.50 -19.93 -42.56
C LEU A 18 27.79 -20.22 -41.23
N ALA A 19 27.94 -21.44 -40.72
CA ALA A 19 27.41 -21.96 -39.46
C ALA A 19 28.32 -21.61 -38.26
N PRO A 20 27.98 -21.87 -36.97
CA PRO A 20 26.68 -22.14 -36.34
C PRO A 20 26.40 -21.12 -35.21
N ALA A 21 25.50 -20.15 -35.41
CA ALA A 21 25.11 -19.21 -34.36
C ALA A 21 23.83 -19.67 -33.66
N CYS A 22 23.87 -20.77 -32.89
CA CYS A 22 22.70 -21.26 -32.16
C CYS A 22 23.09 -22.14 -30.96
N ALA A 23 23.51 -21.52 -29.86
CA ALA A 23 23.30 -21.99 -28.48
C ALA A 23 23.74 -20.85 -27.54
N PHE A 24 22.98 -20.57 -26.49
CA PHE A 24 23.16 -19.48 -25.50
C PHE A 24 22.57 -18.10 -25.85
N ALA A 25 21.24 -18.01 -25.90
CA ALA A 25 20.56 -16.72 -25.70
C ALA A 25 19.19 -16.88 -25.00
N ALA A 26 19.11 -17.74 -23.98
CA ALA A 26 17.85 -18.03 -23.27
C ALA A 26 17.94 -17.85 -21.74
N LEU A 27 18.71 -16.89 -21.22
CA LEU A 27 18.90 -16.75 -19.76
C LEU A 27 18.75 -15.34 -19.16
N LEU A 28 18.27 -14.32 -19.90
CA LEU A 28 18.21 -12.94 -19.36
C LEU A 28 16.83 -12.46 -18.86
N SER A 29 15.76 -13.24 -19.01
CA SER A 29 14.39 -12.76 -18.71
C SER A 29 13.99 -12.80 -17.23
N VAL A 30 14.77 -13.43 -16.35
CA VAL A 30 14.37 -13.65 -14.93
C VAL A 30 14.67 -12.44 -14.03
N GLY A 31 15.59 -11.56 -14.42
CA GLY A 31 16.00 -10.39 -13.62
C GLY A 31 15.04 -9.20 -13.69
N GLN A 32 14.36 -9.00 -14.82
CA GLN A 32 13.55 -7.78 -15.03
C GLN A 32 12.25 -7.80 -14.22
N ALA A 33 11.61 -8.96 -14.05
CA ALA A 33 10.37 -9.07 -13.28
C ALA A 33 10.56 -8.71 -11.80
N HIS A 34 11.70 -9.11 -11.21
CA HIS A 34 12.01 -8.82 -9.82
C HIS A 34 12.33 -7.33 -9.61
N ALA A 35 13.15 -6.72 -10.47
CA ALA A 35 13.51 -5.31 -10.35
C ALA A 35 12.29 -4.36 -10.52
N GLN A 36 11.41 -4.68 -11.48
CA GLN A 36 10.21 -3.89 -11.73
C GLN A 36 9.21 -3.98 -10.57
N GLN A 37 9.12 -5.15 -9.93
CA GLN A 37 8.27 -5.34 -8.77
C GLN A 37 8.80 -4.61 -7.54
N SER A 38 10.10 -4.68 -7.24
CA SER A 38 10.70 -3.93 -6.13
C SER A 38 10.47 -2.42 -6.29
N THR A 39 10.73 -1.89 -7.49
CA THR A 39 10.48 -0.47 -7.81
C THR A 39 9.00 -0.08 -7.57
N SER A 40 8.06 -0.96 -7.94
CA SER A 40 6.63 -0.74 -7.68
C SER A 40 6.33 -0.69 -6.18
N LEU A 41 6.93 -1.55 -5.36
CA LEU A 41 6.74 -1.54 -3.91
C LEU A 41 7.37 -0.30 -3.25
N ASP A 42 8.55 0.13 -3.68
CA ASP A 42 9.19 1.35 -3.18
C ASP A 42 8.33 2.60 -3.47
N SER A 43 7.74 2.65 -4.67
CA SER A 43 6.79 3.71 -5.03
C SER A 43 5.52 3.68 -4.17
N ALA A 44 5.06 2.49 -3.75
CA ALA A 44 3.92 2.33 -2.85
C ALA A 44 4.24 2.89 -1.45
N VAL A 45 5.40 2.54 -0.89
CA VAL A 45 5.85 3.05 0.41
C VAL A 45 6.02 4.57 0.38
N THR A 46 6.63 5.09 -0.69
CA THR A 46 6.80 6.54 -0.89
C THR A 46 5.45 7.26 -0.94
N THR A 47 4.51 6.73 -1.72
CA THR A 47 3.14 7.28 -1.85
C THR A 47 2.43 7.30 -0.49
N ALA A 48 2.43 6.16 0.21
CA ALA A 48 1.79 6.05 1.52
C ALA A 48 2.44 6.96 2.57
N THR A 49 3.77 7.07 2.57
CA THR A 49 4.53 7.91 3.51
C THR A 49 4.18 9.39 3.31
N ASN A 50 4.25 9.87 2.07
CA ASN A 50 3.95 11.25 1.74
C ASN A 50 2.49 11.61 2.01
N TRP A 51 1.59 10.68 1.72
CA TRP A 51 0.17 10.87 1.96
C TRP A 51 -0.17 10.88 3.45
N ALA A 52 0.35 9.95 4.26
CA ALA A 52 0.13 9.93 5.71
C ALA A 52 0.71 11.17 6.40
N ALA A 53 1.87 11.68 5.94
CA ALA A 53 2.50 12.88 6.50
C ALA A 53 1.67 14.17 6.33
N GLN A 54 0.66 14.17 5.46
CA GLN A 54 -0.27 15.30 5.34
C GLN A 54 -1.20 15.40 6.55
N ALA A 55 -1.53 14.30 7.23
CA ALA A 55 -2.32 14.31 8.45
C ALA A 55 -1.65 15.13 9.56
N ASP A 56 -0.32 15.04 9.65
CA ASP A 56 0.49 15.73 10.65
C ASP A 56 0.53 17.26 10.41
N ARG A 57 0.23 17.69 9.18
CA ARG A 57 0.26 19.10 8.74
C ARG A 57 -1.13 19.74 8.68
N ASP A 58 -2.15 19.10 9.26
CA ASP A 58 -3.54 19.54 9.20
C ASP A 58 -4.07 19.63 7.74
N GLN A 59 -3.53 18.83 6.82
CA GLN A 59 -3.87 18.83 5.39
C GLN A 59 -4.88 17.73 5.03
N ALA A 60 -5.90 17.52 5.87
CA ALA A 60 -6.91 16.47 5.65
C ALA A 60 -7.63 16.63 4.30
N ASP A 61 -7.95 17.86 3.92
CA ASP A 61 -8.57 18.19 2.64
C ASP A 61 -7.72 17.76 1.43
N ALA A 62 -6.40 17.98 1.51
CA ALA A 62 -5.46 17.60 0.45
C ALA A 62 -5.29 16.08 0.37
N MET A 63 -5.29 15.39 1.52
CA MET A 63 -5.30 13.92 1.56
C MET A 63 -6.49 13.37 0.79
N TRP A 64 -7.70 13.88 1.05
CA TRP A 64 -8.92 13.44 0.38
C TRP A 64 -8.87 13.68 -1.13
N GLN A 65 -8.39 14.86 -1.55
CA GLN A 65 -8.25 15.21 -2.97
C GLN A 65 -7.23 14.34 -3.70
N ALA A 66 -6.13 13.97 -3.02
CA ALA A 66 -5.09 13.10 -3.58
C ALA A 66 -5.45 11.61 -3.56
N SER A 67 -6.57 11.24 -2.93
CA SER A 67 -7.04 9.86 -2.85
C SER A 67 -7.73 9.39 -4.13
N ASN A 68 -7.80 8.08 -4.27
CA ASN A 68 -8.52 7.39 -5.33
C ASN A 68 -10.00 7.78 -5.32
N PRO A 69 -10.65 7.90 -6.50
CA PRO A 69 -12.09 8.16 -6.59
C PRO A 69 -12.96 7.19 -5.79
N ALA A 70 -12.51 5.94 -5.58
CA ALA A 70 -13.23 4.99 -4.73
C ALA A 70 -13.36 5.49 -3.27
N MET A 71 -12.31 6.11 -2.71
CA MET A 71 -12.36 6.71 -1.38
C MET A 71 -13.28 7.93 -1.38
N GLN A 72 -13.16 8.82 -2.37
CA GLN A 72 -13.97 10.04 -2.47
C GLN A 72 -15.48 9.76 -2.61
N LYS A 73 -15.84 8.62 -3.22
CA LYS A 73 -17.23 8.13 -3.30
C LYS A 73 -17.72 7.52 -1.99
N SER A 74 -16.82 6.96 -1.19
CA SER A 74 -17.14 6.23 0.04
C SER A 74 -17.23 7.16 1.25
N VAL A 75 -16.33 8.15 1.35
CA VAL A 75 -16.28 9.12 2.45
C VAL A 75 -16.36 10.54 1.91
N SER A 76 -17.28 11.34 2.45
CA SER A 76 -17.38 12.75 2.10
C SER A 76 -16.12 13.49 2.57
N LYS A 77 -15.74 14.57 1.87
CA LYS A 77 -14.61 15.41 2.28
C LYS A 77 -14.75 15.90 3.73
N ALA A 78 -15.96 16.30 4.13
CA ALA A 78 -16.22 16.79 5.48
C ALA A 78 -16.06 15.70 6.55
N ASP A 79 -16.55 14.49 6.30
CA ASP A 79 -16.42 13.38 7.25
C ASP A 79 -14.98 12.87 7.33
N TRP A 80 -14.24 12.95 6.23
CA TRP A 80 -12.81 12.70 6.23
C TRP A 80 -12.05 13.69 7.10
N SER A 81 -12.31 14.99 6.97
CA SER A 81 -11.63 16.01 7.81
C SER A 81 -11.98 15.83 9.28
N LYS A 82 -13.25 15.53 9.62
CA LYS A 82 -13.65 15.17 10.99
C LYS A 82 -12.91 13.93 11.51
N TYR A 83 -12.71 12.92 10.66
CA TYR A 83 -11.99 11.70 11.03
C TYR A 83 -10.53 12.01 11.40
N VAL A 84 -9.81 12.74 10.53
CA VAL A 84 -8.41 13.12 10.77
C VAL A 84 -8.28 14.01 12.01
N ASP A 85 -9.19 14.96 12.20
CA ASP A 85 -9.24 15.80 13.41
C ASP A 85 -9.49 14.97 14.68
N GLY A 86 -10.35 13.95 14.58
CA GLY A 86 -10.61 12.99 15.65
C GLY A 86 -9.35 12.22 16.06
N LEU A 87 -8.57 11.75 15.07
CA LEU A 87 -7.29 11.10 15.32
C LEU A 87 -6.32 12.03 16.05
N LYS A 88 -6.20 13.29 15.61
CA LYS A 88 -5.34 14.29 16.25
C LYS A 88 -5.78 14.59 17.69
N LYS A 89 -7.08 14.70 17.95
CA LYS A 89 -7.62 14.89 19.32
C LYS A 89 -7.35 13.68 20.21
N GLN A 90 -7.43 12.47 19.66
CA GLN A 90 -7.25 11.23 20.43
C GLN A 90 -5.78 10.95 20.74
N PHE A 91 -4.90 11.07 19.75
CA PHE A 91 -3.50 10.64 19.86
C PHE A 91 -2.52 11.80 20.06
N GLY A 92 -2.92 13.03 19.77
CA GLY A 92 -2.07 14.21 19.80
C GLY A 92 -1.12 14.28 18.61
N ALA A 93 -0.08 15.12 18.73
CA ALA A 93 0.88 15.34 17.66
C ALA A 93 1.73 14.08 17.38
N THR A 94 1.96 13.79 16.10
CA THR A 94 2.85 12.72 15.65
C THR A 94 4.30 13.12 15.85
N GLN A 95 5.06 12.29 16.57
CA GLN A 95 6.48 12.52 16.87
C GLN A 95 7.39 11.75 15.90
N SER A 96 6.98 10.55 15.51
CA SER A 96 7.73 9.72 14.56
C SER A 96 6.80 8.77 13.84
N ARG A 97 7.11 8.43 12.59
CA ARG A 97 6.43 7.40 11.79
C ARG A 97 7.47 6.55 11.06
N THR A 98 7.45 5.24 11.28
CA THR A 98 8.42 4.29 10.68
C THR A 98 7.66 3.22 9.91
N TRP A 99 8.06 2.99 8.66
CA TRP A 99 7.51 1.90 7.84
C TRP A 99 7.83 0.54 8.48
N LEU A 100 6.83 -0.34 8.54
CA LEU A 100 6.97 -1.69 9.11
C LEU A 100 6.92 -2.77 8.04
N GLN A 101 5.85 -2.77 7.24
CA GLN A 101 5.59 -3.84 6.28
C GLN A 101 4.63 -3.38 5.17
N ILE A 102 4.58 -4.19 4.11
CA ILE A 102 3.59 -4.11 3.04
C ILE A 102 2.84 -5.44 3.01
N GLY A 103 1.51 -5.39 3.09
CA GLY A 103 0.64 -6.54 2.87
C GLY A 103 -0.06 -6.43 1.52
N ARG A 104 -0.06 -7.49 0.71
CA ARG A 104 -0.89 -7.56 -0.51
C ARG A 104 -2.31 -7.97 -0.14
N VAL A 105 -3.28 -7.33 -0.77
CA VAL A 105 -4.70 -7.65 -0.62
C VAL A 105 -5.28 -7.83 -2.01
N GLU A 106 -5.88 -8.99 -2.25
CA GLU A 106 -6.56 -9.29 -3.50
C GLU A 106 -8.06 -9.11 -3.30
N ASN A 107 -8.70 -8.35 -4.20
CA ASN A 107 -10.16 -8.16 -4.24
C ASN A 107 -10.82 -7.90 -2.87
N PRO A 108 -10.43 -6.82 -2.16
CA PRO A 108 -11.03 -6.47 -0.87
C PRO A 108 -12.55 -6.25 -1.00
N ASN A 109 -13.30 -6.79 -0.05
CA ASN A 109 -14.76 -6.66 0.01
C ASN A 109 -15.18 -5.18 -0.07
N GLY A 110 -16.15 -4.87 -0.95
CA GLY A 110 -16.68 -3.52 -1.11
C GLY A 110 -15.83 -2.58 -1.96
N LEU A 111 -14.73 -3.05 -2.54
CA LEU A 111 -13.92 -2.31 -3.52
C LEU A 111 -13.93 -3.02 -4.89
N PRO A 112 -13.68 -2.29 -5.99
CA PRO A 112 -13.57 -2.89 -7.32
C PRO A 112 -12.48 -3.97 -7.38
N PRO A 113 -12.59 -4.96 -8.28
CA PRO A 113 -11.52 -5.92 -8.52
C PRO A 113 -10.20 -5.22 -8.87
N GLY A 114 -9.08 -5.71 -8.35
CA GLY A 114 -7.76 -5.13 -8.60
C GLY A 114 -6.70 -5.51 -7.59
N GLU A 115 -5.50 -4.98 -7.79
CA GLU A 115 -4.37 -5.12 -6.88
C GLU A 115 -4.39 -4.04 -5.81
N TYR A 116 -4.29 -4.46 -4.54
CA TYR A 116 -4.26 -3.56 -3.40
C TYR A 116 -3.08 -3.86 -2.49
N LEU A 117 -2.57 -2.80 -1.85
CA LEU A 117 -1.53 -2.90 -0.83
C LEU A 117 -1.99 -2.22 0.44
N ASN A 118 -1.60 -2.79 1.57
CA ASN A 118 -1.64 -2.15 2.88
C ASN A 118 -0.21 -1.83 3.30
N VAL A 119 0.12 -0.55 3.38
CA VAL A 119 1.40 -0.09 3.91
C VAL A 119 1.21 0.26 5.37
N ALA A 120 1.89 -0.47 6.25
CA ALA A 120 1.76 -0.32 7.69
C ALA A 120 2.93 0.48 8.27
N PHE A 121 2.63 1.37 9.22
CA PHE A 121 3.59 2.18 9.94
C PHE A 121 3.42 2.03 11.45
N ALA A 122 4.53 1.95 12.18
CA ALA A 122 4.56 2.25 13.60
C ALA A 122 4.70 3.76 13.75
N ALA A 123 3.70 4.40 14.34
CA ALA A 123 3.78 5.82 14.68
C ALA A 123 3.79 5.99 16.20
N LYS A 124 4.54 6.99 16.67
CA LYS A 124 4.47 7.47 18.05
C LYS A 124 3.80 8.82 18.02
N HIS A 125 2.71 8.94 18.76
CA HIS A 125 2.03 10.21 18.99
C HIS A 125 2.23 10.66 20.43
N ALA A 126 1.82 11.89 20.76
CA ALA A 126 1.91 12.45 22.11
C ALA A 126 1.28 11.56 23.18
N THR A 127 0.14 10.93 22.88
CA THR A 127 -0.64 10.17 23.88
C THR A 127 -0.36 8.67 23.85
N ALA A 128 -0.12 8.09 22.67
CA ALA A 128 0.08 6.64 22.54
C ALA A 128 0.83 6.24 21.25
N PRO A 129 1.49 5.08 21.23
CA PRO A 129 1.94 4.46 19.98
C PRO A 129 0.74 3.90 19.20
N THR A 130 0.80 3.99 17.87
CA THR A 130 -0.25 3.49 16.98
C THR A 130 0.31 2.68 15.83
N LEU A 131 -0.48 1.71 15.36
CA LEU A 131 -0.31 1.06 14.07
C LEU A 131 -1.19 1.80 13.06
N GLU A 132 -0.55 2.48 12.12
CA GLU A 132 -1.22 3.14 11.01
C GLU A 132 -1.17 2.24 9.77
N THR A 133 -2.26 2.19 9.01
CA THR A 133 -2.35 1.42 7.77
C THR A 133 -2.92 2.31 6.68
N VAL A 134 -2.12 2.56 5.65
CA VAL A 134 -2.56 3.21 4.41
C VAL A 134 -2.88 2.12 3.39
N SER A 135 -4.12 2.06 2.94
CA SER A 135 -4.54 1.17 1.86
C SER A 135 -4.37 1.88 0.52
N LEU A 136 -3.75 1.21 -0.44
CA LEU A 136 -3.47 1.72 -1.77
C LEU A 136 -4.12 0.80 -2.82
N ALA A 137 -4.69 1.39 -3.85
CA ALA A 137 -5.14 0.69 -5.06
C ALA A 137 -4.13 0.89 -6.19
N LYS A 138 -3.88 -0.15 -6.99
CA LYS A 138 -3.08 -0.01 -8.21
C LYS A 138 -3.90 0.72 -9.28
N THR A 139 -3.28 1.71 -9.90
CA THR A 139 -3.82 2.47 -11.04
C THR A 139 -2.81 2.47 -12.19
N PRO A 140 -3.21 2.83 -13.43
CA PRO A 140 -2.28 2.98 -14.54
C PRO A 140 -1.15 3.99 -14.27
N SER A 141 -1.41 5.01 -13.44
CA SER A 141 -0.44 6.04 -13.05
C SER A 141 0.42 5.69 -11.83
N GLY A 142 0.20 4.53 -11.20
CA GLY A 142 0.91 4.12 -9.98
C GLY A 142 -0.04 3.76 -8.84
N TRP A 143 0.42 3.88 -7.60
CA TRP A 143 -0.39 3.58 -6.42
C TRP A 143 -1.19 4.80 -5.98
N SER A 144 -2.45 4.61 -5.60
CA SER A 144 -3.33 5.69 -5.16
C SER A 144 -4.00 5.33 -3.84
N PRO A 145 -3.99 6.21 -2.82
CA PRO A 145 -4.61 5.95 -1.52
C PRO A 145 -6.12 5.71 -1.63
N VAL A 146 -6.61 4.64 -1.02
CA VAL A 146 -8.03 4.28 -0.98
C VAL A 146 -8.58 4.17 0.44
N GLY A 147 -7.71 4.27 1.45
CA GLY A 147 -8.14 4.27 2.85
C GLY A 147 -7.00 4.47 3.84
N TYR A 148 -7.37 4.78 5.08
CA TYR A 148 -6.45 5.00 6.19
C TYR A 148 -7.10 4.55 7.48
N VAL A 149 -6.36 3.78 8.26
CA VAL A 149 -6.81 3.32 9.57
C VAL A 149 -5.68 3.50 10.57
N VAL A 150 -5.99 4.11 11.71
CA VAL A 150 -5.07 4.28 12.83
C VAL A 150 -5.63 3.53 14.04
N ARG A 151 -4.83 2.64 14.62
CA ARG A 151 -5.19 1.88 15.82
C ARG A 151 -4.14 2.05 16.89
N ALA A 152 -4.55 2.26 18.14
CA ALA A 152 -3.63 2.23 19.28
C ALA A 152 -2.94 0.85 19.37
N ILE A 153 -1.64 0.84 19.64
CA ILE A 153 -0.97 -0.37 20.08
C ILE A 153 -1.24 -0.47 21.59
N PRO A 154 -2.00 -1.48 22.06
CA PRO A 154 -2.30 -1.59 23.48
C PRO A 154 -0.98 -1.72 24.24
N ALA A 155 -0.81 -0.90 25.28
CA ALA A 155 0.22 -1.17 26.27
C ALA A 155 -0.13 -2.52 26.90
N THR A 156 0.83 -3.45 26.97
CA THR A 156 0.67 -4.64 27.80
C THR A 156 0.31 -4.16 29.20
N PRO A 157 -0.86 -4.51 29.77
CA PRO A 157 -1.12 -4.20 31.16
C PRO A 157 0.02 -4.77 32.00
N PRO A 158 0.48 -4.08 33.07
CA PRO A 158 1.33 -4.72 34.06
C PRO A 158 0.71 -6.09 34.42
N PRO A 159 1.51 -7.17 34.59
CA PRO A 159 0.95 -8.43 35.05
C PRO A 159 0.07 -8.14 36.25
N ALA A 160 -1.20 -8.55 36.18
CA ALA A 160 -2.20 -8.25 37.19
C ALA A 160 -1.55 -8.48 38.56
N ALA A 161 -1.43 -7.40 39.36
CA ALA A 161 -0.98 -7.54 40.73
C ALA A 161 -1.81 -8.68 41.34
N PRO A 162 -1.18 -9.69 41.99
CA PRO A 162 -1.90 -10.85 42.47
C PRO A 162 -3.11 -10.34 43.27
N ALA A 163 -4.30 -10.73 42.81
CA ALA A 163 -5.56 -10.37 43.44
C ALA A 163 -5.38 -10.55 44.94
N GLY A 164 -5.56 -9.46 45.69
CA GLY A 164 -5.24 -9.38 47.10
C GLY A 164 -5.71 -10.64 47.83
N ALA A 165 -4.80 -11.22 48.61
CA ALA A 165 -5.15 -12.16 49.65
C ALA A 165 -6.40 -11.62 50.40
N PRO A 166 -7.40 -12.46 50.68
CA PRO A 166 -8.56 -12.01 51.44
C PRO A 166 -8.10 -11.49 52.81
N ALA A 167 -8.23 -10.18 52.99
CA ALA A 167 -8.18 -9.56 54.30
C ALA A 167 -9.40 -10.04 55.09
N GLY A 168 -9.14 -10.69 56.23
CA GLY A 168 -10.12 -10.84 57.30
C GLY A 168 -10.62 -12.26 57.54
N ALA A 169 -9.84 -13.07 58.26
CA ALA A 169 -10.40 -14.04 59.19
C ALA A 169 -10.21 -13.48 60.60
N LYS A 170 -11.31 -13.09 61.26
CA LYS A 170 -11.31 -12.75 62.70
C LYS A 170 -10.97 -14.01 63.51
N PRO A 171 -10.22 -13.92 64.62
CA PRO A 171 -10.06 -15.05 65.52
C PRO A 171 -11.37 -15.28 66.27
N ALA A 172 -11.90 -16.51 66.19
CA ALA A 172 -12.96 -16.97 67.08
C ALA A 172 -12.35 -17.35 68.44
N LYS A 173 -13.10 -17.03 69.49
CA LYS A 173 -12.82 -17.29 70.91
C LYS A 173 -12.53 -18.76 71.23
#